data_AF-A0A9W8JEM8-F1
#
_entry.id   AF-A0A9W8JEM8-F1
#
_cell.length_a   1.000
_cell.length_b   1.000
_cell.length_c   1.000
_cell.angle_alpha   90.00
_cell.angle_beta   90.00
_cell.angle_gamma   90.00
#
_symmetry.space_group_name_H-M   'P 1'
#
loop_
_entity.id
_entity.type
_entity.pdbx_description
1 polymer ?
#
loop_
_entity_poly.entity_id
_entity_poly.type
_entity_poly.pdbx_seq_one_letter_code
_entity_poly.pdbx_strand_id
1 'polypeptide(L)'
;MGPVGLISLTFKKLWLIFGIGLVTIGDILEILPFEDPLIVIEADGETLWGALEGGLSKWPAQEGRFPVISGMKVTWDSRKEPGQRVTGVWIIKELGDDNEEAVYLEPVKREKDGPKYKLVTREYMADGHDGFLPLKGCPRLIDEECGSLMSSIVRKYFLGSQFVKRMVRLKEDSSALHPKARAAISYEKAHTKAKLLWMNALEKIRKQRSESHYRNQLNVCAVQHMSLVDAFDGSKARQGEPSTYVENTEDLLVVSPEIDGRFKDEGRA
;
A
#
# COMPACT_ATOMS: atom_id res chain seq x y z
N MET A 1 11.88 -12.62 -16.61
CA MET A 1 10.88 -11.60 -16.25
C MET A 1 11.63 -10.37 -15.75
N GLY A 2 11.47 -9.20 -16.37
CA GLY A 2 12.11 -7.97 -15.89
C GLY A 2 11.59 -7.58 -14.49
N PRO A 3 12.39 -6.88 -13.68
CA PRO A 3 11.97 -6.45 -12.34
C PRO A 3 10.77 -5.51 -12.44
N VAL A 4 9.73 -5.78 -11.63
CA VAL A 4 8.52 -4.98 -11.54
C VAL A 4 8.68 -4.04 -10.35
N GLY A 5 8.77 -2.73 -10.61
CA GLY A 5 8.74 -1.70 -9.58
C GLY A 5 7.34 -1.10 -9.51
N LEU A 6 6.65 -1.22 -8.38
CA LEU A 6 5.31 -0.66 -8.22
C LEU A 6 5.42 0.76 -7.66
N ILE A 7 5.41 1.80 -8.51
CA ILE A 7 5.35 3.19 -8.01
C ILE A 7 3.89 3.64 -7.99
N SER A 8 3.22 3.38 -6.87
CA SER A 8 1.92 3.98 -6.61
C SER A 8 2.10 5.45 -6.21
N LEU A 9 2.30 6.32 -7.20
CA LEU A 9 2.35 7.77 -7.01
C LEU A 9 0.95 8.28 -6.59
N THR A 10 0.94 9.33 -5.78
CA THR A 10 0.06 9.41 -4.62
C THR A 10 -1.29 10.05 -4.89
N PHE A 11 -2.26 9.70 -4.05
CA PHE A 11 -3.48 10.47 -3.87
C PHE A 11 -3.35 11.37 -2.65
N LYS A 12 -3.64 12.65 -2.80
CA LYS A 12 -3.77 13.57 -1.68
C LYS A 12 -5.19 14.08 -1.57
N LYS A 13 -5.99 13.39 -0.76
CA LYS A 13 -7.11 14.02 -0.08
C LYS A 13 -7.33 13.34 1.27
N LEU A 14 -7.35 14.20 2.29
CA LEU A 14 -7.70 13.95 3.68
C LEU A 14 -6.71 13.15 4.55
N TRP A 15 -6.24 13.84 5.59
CA TRP A 15 -5.82 13.26 6.86
C TRP A 15 -7.04 12.65 7.57
N LEU A 16 -7.65 11.63 6.97
CA LEU A 16 -8.66 10.81 7.65
C LEU A 16 -7.93 9.82 8.53
N ILE A 17 -7.91 10.12 9.82
CA ILE A 17 -7.50 9.16 10.84
C ILE A 17 -8.71 8.25 11.03
N PHE A 18 -8.69 7.09 10.36
CA PHE A 18 -9.63 6.03 10.68
C PHE A 18 -9.29 5.50 12.07
N GLY A 19 -10.30 5.50 12.96
CA GLY A 19 -10.18 4.85 14.25
C GLY A 19 -9.89 3.36 14.10
N ILE A 20 -9.39 2.74 15.16
CA ILE A 20 -9.32 1.28 15.22
C ILE A 20 -10.76 0.76 15.08
N GLY A 21 -11.06 0.04 14.01
CA GLY A 21 -12.41 -0.41 13.71
C GLY A 21 -12.52 -1.14 12.37
N LEU A 22 -13.76 -1.46 12.00
CA LEU A 22 -14.07 -2.06 10.71
C LEU A 22 -13.81 -1.05 9.59
N VAL A 23 -13.13 -1.50 8.54
CA VAL A 23 -12.96 -0.72 7.31
C VAL A 23 -14.05 -1.14 6.34
N THR A 24 -14.97 -0.22 6.07
CA THR A 24 -16.07 -0.41 5.14
C THR A 24 -15.62 -0.09 3.71
N ILE A 25 -16.45 -0.48 2.73
CA ILE A 25 -16.21 -0.06 1.33
C ILE A 25 -16.37 1.46 1.19
N GLY A 26 -17.21 2.09 2.02
CA GLY A 26 -17.40 3.53 2.05
C GLY A 26 -16.10 4.23 2.40
N ASP A 27 -15.38 3.72 3.40
CA ASP A 27 -14.07 4.23 3.81
C ASP A 27 -13.05 4.12 2.68
N ILE A 28 -13.03 3.00 1.94
CA ILE A 28 -12.11 2.81 0.80
C ILE A 28 -12.41 3.82 -0.32
N LEU A 29 -13.69 4.07 -0.63
CA LEU A 29 -14.09 5.05 -1.64
C LEU A 29 -13.85 6.50 -1.18
N GLU A 30 -13.92 6.76 0.13
CA GLU A 30 -13.58 8.06 0.70
C GLU A 30 -12.07 8.35 0.62
N ILE A 31 -11.23 7.33 0.86
CA ILE A 31 -9.76 7.42 0.73
C ILE A 31 -9.35 7.54 -0.74
N LEU A 32 -10.02 6.81 -1.63
CA LEU A 32 -9.71 6.73 -3.07
C LEU A 32 -10.89 7.23 -3.92
N PRO A 33 -11.19 8.53 -3.91
CA PRO A 33 -12.38 9.05 -4.56
C PRO A 33 -12.27 9.22 -6.09
N PHE A 34 -11.09 9.09 -6.70
CA PHE A 34 -10.99 9.05 -8.17
C PHE A 34 -10.97 7.61 -8.68
N GLU A 35 -11.73 7.40 -9.75
CA GLU A 35 -11.89 6.14 -10.45
C GLU A 35 -10.86 5.96 -11.57
N ASP A 36 -9.63 6.46 -11.36
CA ASP A 36 -8.57 6.30 -12.36
C ASP A 36 -8.10 4.84 -12.39
N PRO A 37 -8.04 4.21 -13.57
CA PRO A 37 -7.50 2.87 -13.71
C PRO A 37 -5.99 2.85 -13.42
N LEU A 38 -5.53 1.73 -12.86
CA LEU A 38 -4.11 1.44 -12.79
C LEU A 38 -3.63 0.89 -14.11
N ILE A 39 -2.62 1.56 -14.66
CA ILE A 39 -1.94 1.18 -15.89
C ILE A 39 -0.54 0.68 -15.58
N VAL A 40 0.05 -0.04 -16.53
CA VAL A 40 1.44 -0.48 -16.43
C VAL A 40 2.22 0.08 -17.60
N ILE A 41 3.28 0.85 -17.31
CA ILE A 41 4.15 1.44 -18.32
C ILE A 41 5.55 0.86 -18.23
N GLU A 42 6.27 0.93 -19.34
CA GLU A 42 7.68 0.55 -19.42
C GLU A 42 8.54 1.81 -19.47
N ALA A 43 9.36 2.02 -18.44
CA ALA A 43 10.20 3.21 -18.28
C ALA A 43 11.68 2.82 -18.20
N ASP A 44 12.57 3.66 -18.74
CA ASP A 44 14.02 3.50 -18.52
C ASP A 44 14.45 4.13 -17.18
N GLY A 45 15.72 3.92 -16.85
CA GLY A 45 16.31 4.47 -15.63
C GLY A 45 16.24 6.00 -15.59
N GLU A 46 16.58 6.69 -16.67
CA GLU A 46 16.49 8.15 -16.72
C GLU A 46 15.06 8.66 -16.44
N THR A 47 14.06 8.07 -17.09
CA THR A 47 12.65 8.44 -16.89
C THR A 47 12.20 8.22 -15.45
N LEU A 48 12.59 7.08 -14.85
CA LEU A 48 12.30 6.76 -13.45
C LEU A 48 12.90 7.79 -12.48
N TRP A 49 14.17 8.16 -12.67
CA TRP A 49 14.82 9.21 -11.88
C TRP A 49 14.14 10.57 -12.08
N GLY A 50 13.80 10.92 -13.32
CA GLY A 50 13.10 12.16 -13.64
C GLY A 50 11.71 12.25 -12.99
N ALA A 51 10.97 11.14 -12.95
CA ALA A 51 9.66 11.08 -12.30
C ALA A 51 9.77 11.32 -10.78
N LEU A 52 10.76 10.72 -10.12
CA LEU A 52 11.01 10.92 -8.69
C LEU A 52 11.43 12.36 -8.38
N GLU A 53 12.30 12.96 -9.20
CA GLU A 53 12.68 14.37 -9.10
C GLU A 53 11.48 15.30 -9.29
N GLY A 54 10.61 15.00 -10.27
CA GLY A 54 9.38 15.74 -10.53
C GLY A 54 8.44 15.73 -9.33
N GLY A 55 8.24 14.56 -8.71
CA GLY A 55 7.42 14.42 -7.50
C GLY A 55 8.00 15.13 -6.27
N LEU A 56 9.33 15.17 -6.14
CA LEU A 56 10.02 15.84 -5.03
C LEU A 56 10.29 17.33 -5.26
N SER A 57 10.12 17.84 -6.48
CA SER A 57 10.49 19.19 -6.90
C SER A 57 9.95 20.32 -6.01
N LYS A 58 8.69 20.21 -5.55
CA LYS A 58 8.05 21.24 -4.74
C LYS A 58 8.00 20.95 -3.25
N TRP A 59 8.64 19.88 -2.77
CA TRP A 59 8.81 19.71 -1.33
C TRP A 59 9.48 20.97 -0.72
N PRO A 60 9.01 21.50 0.44
CA PRO A 60 8.03 20.95 1.39
C PRO A 60 6.57 21.38 1.16
N ALA A 61 6.24 22.00 0.02
CA ALA A 61 4.87 22.39 -0.29
C ALA A 61 3.94 21.18 -0.23
N GLN A 62 2.80 21.35 0.42
CA GLN A 62 1.81 20.30 0.60
C GLN A 62 0.97 20.08 -0.67
N GLU A 63 1.62 19.84 -1.80
CA GLU A 63 0.96 19.45 -3.06
C GLU A 63 0.75 17.93 -3.16
N GLY A 64 -0.11 17.50 -4.10
CA GLY A 64 -0.45 16.09 -4.34
C GLY A 64 0.66 15.25 -4.98
N ARG A 65 1.71 15.90 -5.48
CA ARG A 65 2.81 15.30 -6.24
C ARG A 65 3.81 14.45 -5.45
N PHE A 66 3.80 14.50 -4.12
CA PHE A 66 4.80 13.79 -3.31
C PHE A 66 4.67 12.29 -3.55
N PRO A 67 5.73 11.56 -3.95
CA PRO A 67 5.63 10.17 -4.40
C PRO A 67 5.44 9.17 -3.26
N VAL A 68 4.53 8.21 -3.43
CA VAL A 68 4.46 6.98 -2.64
C VAL A 68 5.05 5.86 -3.48
N ILE A 69 5.89 5.03 -2.87
CA ILE A 69 6.70 4.04 -3.58
C ILE A 69 6.51 2.65 -2.98
N SER A 70 6.61 1.62 -3.82
CA SER A 70 6.66 0.23 -3.42
C SER A 70 7.58 -0.56 -4.35
N GLY A 71 8.13 -1.68 -3.88
CA GLY A 71 9.10 -2.48 -4.65
C GLY A 71 10.44 -1.78 -4.94
N MET A 72 10.71 -0.63 -4.33
CA MET A 72 11.98 0.09 -4.47
C MET A 72 12.38 0.80 -3.18
N LYS A 73 13.65 1.19 -3.14
CA LYS A 73 14.23 2.07 -2.14
C LYS A 73 14.72 3.33 -2.83
N VAL A 74 14.45 4.48 -2.24
CA VAL A 74 14.88 5.80 -2.72
C VAL A 74 15.46 6.59 -1.56
N THR A 75 16.64 7.15 -1.78
CA THR A 75 17.24 8.16 -0.92
C THR A 75 17.22 9.49 -1.65
N TRP A 76 16.93 10.56 -0.92
CA TRP A 76 16.91 11.91 -1.45
C TRP A 76 17.32 12.91 -0.37
N ASP A 77 17.74 14.11 -0.76
CA ASP A 77 18.14 15.19 0.14
C ASP A 77 17.23 16.40 -0.07
N SER A 78 16.41 16.72 0.93
CA SER A 78 15.49 17.86 0.88
C SER A 78 16.16 19.23 0.86
N ARG A 79 17.45 19.31 1.18
CA ARG A 79 18.23 20.57 1.18
C ARG A 79 18.75 20.92 -0.21
N LYS A 80 18.72 19.98 -1.17
CA LYS A 80 19.18 20.22 -2.54
C LYS A 80 18.12 20.93 -3.38
N GLU A 81 18.60 21.59 -4.43
CA GLU A 81 17.76 22.27 -5.40
C GLU A 81 16.83 21.26 -6.11
N PRO A 82 15.60 21.68 -6.48
CA PRO A 82 14.69 20.85 -7.27
C PRO A 82 15.35 20.28 -8.53
N GLY A 83 15.19 18.98 -8.80
CA GLY A 83 15.83 18.30 -9.93
C GLY A 83 17.19 17.66 -9.62
N GLN A 84 17.73 17.89 -8.41
CA GLN A 84 18.94 17.26 -7.90
C GLN A 84 18.73 16.66 -6.49
N ARG A 85 17.48 16.38 -6.11
CA ARG A 85 17.13 15.93 -4.76
C ARG A 85 17.36 14.44 -4.60
N VAL A 86 17.11 13.63 -5.61
CA VAL A 86 17.25 12.18 -5.54
C VAL A 86 18.73 11.81 -5.53
N THR A 87 19.18 11.10 -4.49
CA THR A 87 20.58 10.67 -4.32
C THR A 87 20.80 9.23 -4.70
N GLY A 88 19.76 8.39 -4.63
CA GLY A 88 19.86 6.99 -5.01
C GLY A 88 18.51 6.32 -5.18
N VAL A 89 18.46 5.36 -6.10
CA VAL A 89 17.28 4.55 -6.42
C VAL A 89 17.73 3.10 -6.55
N TRP A 90 17.03 2.18 -5.87
CA TRP A 90 17.29 0.74 -5.93
C TRP A 90 15.98 -0.02 -6.09
N ILE A 91 15.95 -1.05 -6.94
CA ILE A 91 14.83 -1.97 -7.04
C ILE A 91 15.03 -3.13 -6.06
N ILE A 92 13.95 -3.49 -5.37
CA ILE A 92 13.90 -4.64 -4.48
C ILE A 92 13.63 -5.88 -5.34
N LYS A 93 14.57 -6.84 -5.34
CA LYS A 93 14.39 -8.15 -5.95
C LYS A 93 14.25 -9.20 -4.85
N GLU A 94 13.12 -9.89 -4.86
CA GLU A 94 12.90 -11.11 -4.08
C GLU A 94 13.31 -12.29 -4.96
N LEU A 95 14.37 -13.03 -4.57
CA LEU A 95 14.72 -14.27 -5.25
C LEU A 95 13.73 -15.36 -4.80
N GLY A 96 13.11 -16.03 -5.76
CA GLY A 96 12.20 -17.15 -5.50
C GLY A 96 12.94 -18.50 -5.40
N ASP A 97 12.61 -19.20 -4.32
CA ASP A 97 12.41 -20.65 -4.14
C ASP A 97 13.49 -21.60 -3.63
N ASP A 98 14.80 -21.30 -3.65
CA ASP A 98 15.79 -22.33 -3.23
C ASP A 98 16.79 -21.97 -2.12
N ASN A 99 16.91 -20.72 -1.70
CA ASN A 99 17.78 -20.37 -0.56
C ASN A 99 17.26 -19.13 0.15
N GLU A 100 17.47 -19.11 1.47
CA GLU A 100 17.24 -18.06 2.47
C GLU A 100 16.94 -16.66 1.92
N GLU A 101 15.90 -16.02 2.49
CA GLU A 101 15.35 -14.67 2.27
C GLU A 101 16.39 -13.56 1.94
N ALA A 102 17.03 -13.64 0.78
CA ALA A 102 18.00 -12.68 0.32
C ALA A 102 17.25 -11.62 -0.50
N VAL A 103 16.85 -10.55 0.18
CA VAL A 103 16.39 -9.33 -0.48
C VAL A 103 17.59 -8.64 -1.10
N TYR A 104 17.69 -8.64 -2.43
CA TYR A 104 18.76 -7.94 -3.15
C TYR A 104 18.28 -6.57 -3.62
N LEU A 105 19.08 -5.54 -3.36
CA LEU A 105 18.87 -4.18 -3.85
C LEU A 105 19.70 -3.96 -5.11
N GLU A 106 19.03 -3.85 -6.26
CA GLU A 106 19.69 -3.54 -7.52
C GLU A 106 19.67 -2.02 -7.75
N PRO A 107 20.85 -1.36 -7.86
CA PRO A 107 20.89 0.07 -8.12
C PRO A 107 20.35 0.38 -9.53
N VAL A 108 19.46 1.36 -9.61
CA VAL A 108 18.94 1.88 -10.88
C VAL A 108 19.90 2.96 -11.37
N LYS A 109 20.55 2.71 -12.49
CA LYS A 109 21.38 3.73 -13.14
C LYS A 109 20.51 4.78 -13.82
N ARG A 110 20.92 6.05 -13.72
CA ARG A 110 20.30 7.16 -14.43
C ARG A 110 20.81 7.22 -15.87
N GLU A 111 20.37 6.26 -16.68
CA GLU A 111 20.80 6.11 -18.08
C GLU A 111 19.57 6.07 -18.99
N LYS A 112 19.67 6.79 -20.11
CA LYS A 112 18.69 6.73 -21.20
C LYS A 112 18.85 5.43 -21.96
N ASP A 113 17.74 4.83 -22.37
CA ASP A 113 17.74 3.58 -23.16
C ASP A 113 18.43 2.38 -22.49
N GLY A 114 18.62 2.44 -21.17
CA GLY A 114 19.12 1.35 -20.36
C GLY A 114 18.08 0.24 -20.10
N PRO A 115 18.31 -0.61 -19.08
CA PRO A 115 17.34 -1.62 -18.66
C PRO A 115 15.96 -0.99 -18.43
N LYS A 116 14.94 -1.65 -18.98
CA LYS A 116 13.56 -1.19 -18.85
C LYS A 116 12.93 -1.75 -17.59
N TYR A 117 12.21 -0.90 -16.88
CA TYR A 117 11.50 -1.21 -15.65
C TYR A 117 10.00 -1.13 -15.89
N LYS A 118 9.28 -2.12 -15.36
CA LYS A 118 7.82 -2.11 -15.41
C LYS A 118 7.30 -1.33 -14.22
N LEU A 119 6.55 -0.28 -14.53
CA LEU A 119 6.00 0.65 -13.57
C LEU A 119 4.48 0.54 -13.53
N VAL A 120 3.93 0.27 -12.35
CA VAL A 120 2.48 0.39 -12.15
C VAL A 120 2.17 1.79 -11.62
N THR A 121 1.37 2.56 -12.34
CA THR A 121 0.99 3.94 -11.98
C THR A 121 -0.45 4.24 -12.43
N ARG A 122 -1.02 5.38 -12.03
CA ARG A 122 -2.32 5.84 -12.56
C ARG A 122 -2.15 6.48 -13.92
N GLU A 123 -3.20 6.42 -14.72
CA GLU A 123 -3.27 7.09 -16.03
C GLU A 123 -2.92 8.59 -15.93
N TYR A 124 -3.54 9.31 -14.99
CA TYR A 124 -3.30 10.74 -14.77
C TYR A 124 -1.79 11.11 -14.67
N MET A 125 -0.99 10.27 -14.02
CA MET A 125 0.44 10.54 -13.86
C MET A 125 1.25 10.09 -15.07
N ALA A 126 0.83 9.00 -15.72
CA ALA A 126 1.44 8.56 -16.97
C ALA A 126 1.26 9.57 -18.11
N ASP A 127 0.19 10.38 -18.07
CA ASP A 127 -0.03 11.48 -19.01
C ASP A 127 0.80 12.74 -18.71
N GLY A 128 1.56 12.71 -17.62
CA GLY A 128 2.51 13.74 -17.25
C GLY A 128 1.96 14.82 -16.31
N HIS A 129 0.77 14.62 -15.73
CA HIS A 129 0.22 15.55 -14.76
C HIS A 129 0.99 15.50 -13.43
N ASP A 130 0.75 16.49 -12.54
CA ASP A 130 1.39 16.61 -11.21
C ASP A 130 2.93 16.62 -11.16
N GLY A 131 3.58 16.93 -12.29
CA GLY A 131 5.05 16.98 -12.39
C GLY A 131 5.69 15.68 -12.86
N PHE A 132 4.88 14.70 -13.28
CA PHE A 132 5.33 13.43 -13.84
C PHE A 132 5.51 13.46 -15.36
N LEU A 133 5.77 14.64 -15.93
CA LEU A 133 6.05 14.82 -17.37
C LEU A 133 7.03 13.79 -17.97
N PRO A 134 8.08 13.32 -17.27
CA PRO A 134 8.96 12.28 -17.79
C PRO A 134 8.26 10.96 -18.14
N LEU A 135 7.15 10.61 -17.48
CA LEU A 135 6.38 9.39 -17.76
C LEU A 135 5.59 9.46 -19.07
N LYS A 136 5.40 10.67 -19.61
CA LYS A 136 4.57 10.90 -20.79
C LYS A 136 5.21 10.27 -22.03
N GLY A 137 4.44 9.43 -22.72
CA GLY A 137 4.87 8.74 -23.93
C GLY A 137 5.65 7.45 -23.69
N CYS A 138 5.77 6.99 -22.45
CA CYS A 138 6.26 5.63 -22.16
C CYS A 138 5.31 4.58 -22.76
N PRO A 139 5.84 3.46 -23.30
CA PRO A 139 5.00 2.36 -23.77
C PRO A 139 4.08 1.83 -22.65
N ARG A 140 2.78 1.75 -22.92
CA ARG A 140 1.78 1.15 -22.02
C ARG A 140 1.71 -0.35 -22.29
N LEU A 141 2.08 -1.16 -21.30
CA LEU A 141 1.94 -2.63 -21.31
C LEU A 141 0.53 -3.07 -20.92
N ILE A 142 -0.10 -2.31 -20.03
CA ILE A 142 -1.51 -2.41 -19.67
C ILE A 142 -2.06 -1.00 -19.78
N ASP A 143 -3.05 -0.82 -20.64
CA ASP A 143 -3.75 0.44 -20.88
C ASP A 143 -4.91 0.65 -19.90
N GLU A 144 -5.57 1.79 -20.04
CA GLU A 144 -6.74 2.20 -19.27
C GLU A 144 -7.94 1.27 -19.47
N GLU A 145 -8.09 0.67 -20.65
CA GLU A 145 -9.18 -0.27 -20.98
C GLU A 145 -9.01 -1.62 -20.26
N CYS A 146 -7.78 -2.10 -20.12
CA CYS A 146 -7.45 -3.33 -19.40
C CYS A 146 -7.13 -3.10 -17.92
N GLY A 147 -6.95 -1.84 -17.51
CA GLY A 147 -6.58 -1.43 -16.17
C GLY A 147 -7.66 -1.73 -15.13
N SER A 148 -7.24 -2.06 -13.91
CA SER A 148 -8.16 -2.23 -12.79
C SER A 148 -8.21 -0.97 -11.93
N LEU A 149 -9.39 -0.63 -11.42
CA LEU A 149 -9.53 0.46 -10.45
C LEU A 149 -8.71 0.20 -9.19
N MET A 150 -8.06 1.25 -8.67
CA MET A 150 -7.28 1.17 -7.43
C MET A 150 -8.14 0.68 -6.24
N SER A 151 -9.37 1.18 -6.12
CA SER A 151 -10.33 0.76 -5.09
C SER A 151 -10.60 -0.74 -5.11
N SER A 152 -10.71 -1.32 -6.31
CA SER A 152 -10.90 -2.75 -6.50
C SER A 152 -9.67 -3.56 -6.11
N ILE A 153 -8.46 -3.06 -6.41
CA ILE A 153 -7.20 -3.72 -6.02
C ILE A 153 -7.02 -3.70 -4.50
N VAL A 154 -7.24 -2.56 -3.85
CA VAL A 154 -7.16 -2.44 -2.39
C VAL A 154 -8.20 -3.34 -1.70
N ARG A 155 -9.43 -3.36 -2.21
CA ARG A 155 -10.48 -4.27 -1.70
C ARG A 155 -10.08 -5.74 -1.84
N LYS A 156 -9.59 -6.15 -3.02
CA LYS A 156 -9.12 -7.52 -3.26
C LYS A 156 -7.96 -7.88 -2.33
N TYR A 157 -7.05 -6.94 -2.08
CA TYR A 157 -5.95 -7.11 -1.14
C TYR A 157 -6.45 -7.37 0.28
N PHE A 158 -7.34 -6.52 0.81
CA PHE A 158 -7.89 -6.72 2.16
C PHE A 158 -8.66 -8.03 2.32
N LEU A 159 -9.52 -8.37 1.36
CA LEU A 159 -10.26 -9.64 1.38
C LEU A 159 -9.31 -10.85 1.28
N GLY A 160 -8.29 -10.76 0.43
CA GLY A 160 -7.27 -11.79 0.28
C GLY A 160 -6.45 -11.99 1.56
N SER A 161 -5.99 -10.92 2.19
CA SER A 161 -5.24 -10.99 3.44
C SER A 161 -6.10 -11.50 4.61
N GLN A 162 -7.38 -11.13 4.68
CA GLN A 162 -8.32 -11.71 5.64
C GLN A 162 -8.51 -13.21 5.42
N PHE A 163 -8.67 -13.64 4.16
CA PHE A 163 -8.76 -15.06 3.81
C PHE A 163 -7.51 -15.83 4.23
N VAL A 164 -6.31 -15.32 3.91
CA VAL A 164 -5.04 -15.97 4.30
C VAL A 164 -4.95 -16.09 5.83
N LYS A 165 -5.24 -15.02 6.58
CA LYS A 165 -5.23 -15.05 8.05
C LYS A 165 -6.20 -16.08 8.61
N ARG A 166 -7.42 -16.12 8.08
CA ARG A 166 -8.44 -17.10 8.48
C ARG A 166 -7.97 -18.54 8.24
N MET A 167 -7.37 -18.81 7.08
CA MET A 167 -6.79 -20.13 6.76
C MET A 167 -5.66 -20.51 7.72
N VAL A 168 -4.79 -19.55 8.08
CA VAL A 168 -3.72 -19.77 9.07
C VAL A 168 -4.30 -20.09 10.45
N ARG A 169 -5.33 -19.35 10.88
CA ARG A 169 -5.98 -19.52 12.19
C ARG A 169 -6.73 -20.85 12.30
N LEU A 170 -7.57 -21.18 11.31
CA LEU A 170 -8.40 -22.40 11.34
C LEU A 170 -7.58 -23.67 11.12
N LYS A 171 -6.30 -23.55 10.71
CA LYS A 171 -5.42 -24.67 10.36
C LYS A 171 -6.07 -25.63 9.34
N GLU A 172 -6.93 -25.08 8.48
CA GLU A 172 -7.63 -25.85 7.45
C GLU A 172 -6.64 -26.45 6.45
N ASP A 173 -7.03 -27.58 5.86
CA ASP A 173 -6.22 -28.22 4.83
C ASP A 173 -6.18 -27.36 3.58
N SER A 174 -5.00 -26.79 3.30
CA SER A 174 -4.75 -25.95 2.14
C SER A 174 -4.42 -26.75 0.87
N SER A 175 -4.48 -28.09 0.90
CA SER A 175 -4.12 -28.98 -0.22
C SER A 175 -4.89 -28.67 -1.50
N ALA A 176 -6.17 -28.32 -1.39
CA ALA A 176 -7.07 -27.97 -2.50
C ALA A 176 -6.91 -26.53 -3.03
N LEU A 177 -6.11 -25.68 -2.37
CA LEU A 177 -5.91 -24.29 -2.79
C LEU A 177 -4.86 -24.16 -3.90
N HIS A 178 -4.99 -23.11 -4.71
CA HIS A 178 -4.02 -22.76 -5.75
C HIS A 178 -2.60 -22.60 -5.16
N PRO A 179 -1.53 -23.05 -5.84
CA PRO A 179 -0.15 -23.01 -5.32
C PRO A 179 0.28 -21.65 -4.76
N LYS A 180 -0.05 -20.54 -5.45
CA LYS A 180 0.22 -19.18 -4.96
C LYS A 180 -0.46 -18.85 -3.63
N ALA A 181 -1.70 -19.29 -3.43
CA ALA A 181 -2.40 -19.09 -2.17
C ALA A 181 -1.77 -19.93 -1.05
N ARG A 182 -1.33 -21.16 -1.37
CA ARG A 182 -0.57 -22.00 -0.43
C ARG A 182 0.76 -21.35 -0.02
N ALA A 183 1.49 -20.78 -0.98
CA ALA A 183 2.75 -20.07 -0.72
C ALA A 183 2.53 -18.84 0.19
N ALA A 184 1.46 -18.07 -0.05
CA ALA A 184 1.08 -16.96 0.81
C ALA A 184 0.74 -17.41 2.25
N ILE A 185 -0.01 -18.52 2.39
CA ILE A 185 -0.35 -19.11 3.69
C ILE A 185 0.91 -19.63 4.40
N SER A 186 1.84 -20.28 3.70
CA SER A 186 3.09 -20.77 4.31
C SER A 186 4.00 -19.62 4.73
N TYR A 187 4.09 -18.57 3.92
CA TYR A 187 4.83 -17.35 4.25
C TYR A 187 4.25 -16.70 5.52
N GLU A 188 2.93 -16.49 5.57
CA GLU A 188 2.28 -15.93 6.74
C GLU A 188 2.43 -16.81 7.99
N LYS A 189 2.41 -18.14 7.86
CA LYS A 189 2.69 -19.07 8.99
C LYS A 189 4.11 -18.91 9.55
N ALA A 190 5.10 -18.68 8.68
CA ALA A 190 6.48 -18.43 9.11
C ALA A 190 6.59 -17.05 9.78
N HIS A 191 5.98 -16.03 9.18
CA HIS A 191 6.00 -14.65 9.66
C HIS A 191 5.23 -14.48 10.99
N THR A 192 4.09 -15.16 11.17
CA THR A 192 3.36 -15.13 12.45
C THR A 192 4.15 -15.75 13.59
N LYS A 193 4.95 -16.80 13.37
CA LYS A 193 5.81 -17.34 14.45
C LYS A 193 6.82 -16.30 14.92
N ALA A 194 7.45 -15.58 13.99
CA ALA A 194 8.37 -14.49 14.32
C ALA A 194 7.63 -13.32 15.01
N LYS A 195 6.50 -12.88 14.44
CA LYS A 195 5.68 -11.80 15.00
C LYS A 195 5.11 -12.13 16.38
N LEU A 196 4.71 -13.38 16.64
CA LEU A 196 4.19 -13.81 17.95
C LEU A 196 5.27 -13.71 19.03
N LEU A 197 6.54 -14.01 18.70
CA LEU A 197 7.67 -13.83 19.63
C LEU A 197 7.87 -12.35 20.00
N TRP A 198 7.78 -11.45 19.02
CA TRP A 198 7.87 -10.00 19.23
C TRP A 198 6.63 -9.41 19.93
N MET A 199 5.43 -9.87 19.58
CA MET A 199 4.19 -9.43 20.21
C MET A 199 4.08 -9.92 21.66
N ASN A 200 4.54 -11.12 21.99
CA ASN A 200 4.64 -11.57 23.38
C ASN A 200 5.62 -10.74 24.21
N ALA A 201 6.68 -10.21 23.58
CA ALA A 201 7.60 -9.27 24.22
C ALA A 201 6.97 -7.87 24.39
N LEU A 202 6.22 -7.39 23.41
CA LEU A 202 5.52 -6.09 23.44
C LEU A 202 4.28 -6.09 24.33
N GLU A 203 3.51 -7.18 24.41
CA GLU A 203 2.35 -7.32 25.31
C GLU A 203 2.76 -7.26 26.79
N LYS A 204 3.94 -7.80 27.13
CA LYS A 204 4.52 -7.63 28.48
C LYS A 204 4.77 -6.16 28.82
N ILE A 205 5.04 -5.32 27.82
CA ILE A 205 5.23 -3.86 27.96
C ILE A 205 3.87 -3.13 27.92
N ARG A 206 2.94 -3.57 27.06
CA ARG A 206 1.62 -2.94 26.83
C ARG A 206 0.65 -3.17 27.99
N LYS A 207 0.74 -4.29 28.72
CA LYS A 207 -0.04 -4.57 29.93
C LYS A 207 0.20 -3.60 31.10
N GLN A 208 1.10 -2.62 30.96
CA GLN A 208 1.27 -1.53 31.92
C GLN A 208 0.38 -0.28 31.66
N ARG A 209 -0.38 -0.21 30.55
CA ARG A 209 -1.22 0.96 30.24
C ARG A 209 -2.69 0.59 30.02
N SER A 210 -3.58 1.32 30.68
CA SER A 210 -5.04 1.09 30.65
C SER A 210 -5.65 1.34 29.27
N GLU A 211 -6.47 0.39 28.79
CA GLU A 211 -7.21 0.47 27.52
C GLU A 211 -8.41 1.43 27.54
N SER A 212 -8.77 1.97 28.72
CA SER A 212 -9.95 2.83 28.90
C SER A 212 -9.87 4.20 28.21
N HIS A 213 -8.71 4.59 27.69
CA HIS A 213 -8.47 5.93 27.16
C HIS A 213 -8.94 6.12 25.69
N TYR A 214 -9.00 5.05 24.89
CA TYR A 214 -9.17 5.16 23.43
C TYR A 214 -10.61 5.09 22.92
N ARG A 215 -11.59 4.80 23.79
CA ARG A 215 -12.96 4.49 23.37
C ARG A 215 -13.89 5.69 23.16
N ASN A 216 -13.52 6.90 23.56
CA ASN A 216 -14.50 7.98 23.74
C ASN A 216 -14.47 9.14 22.72
N GLN A 217 -13.78 9.02 21.58
CA GLN A 217 -13.57 10.23 20.77
C GLN A 217 -13.52 10.04 19.25
N LEU A 218 -14.47 9.31 18.66
CA LEU A 218 -14.71 9.36 17.22
C LEU A 218 -16.22 9.23 16.95
N ASN A 219 -16.91 10.37 16.89
CA ASN A 219 -18.30 10.42 16.44
C ASN A 219 -18.55 11.68 15.61
N VAL A 220 -18.15 11.65 14.32
CA VAL A 220 -18.58 12.53 13.21
C VAL A 220 -18.08 11.80 11.93
N CYS A 221 -18.76 11.63 10.79
CA CYS A 221 -19.87 12.30 10.11
C CYS A 221 -20.79 11.27 9.42
N ALA A 222 -22.05 11.64 9.17
CA ALA A 222 -23.03 10.83 8.44
C ALA A 222 -22.95 11.04 6.92
N VAL A 223 -23.01 9.96 6.10
CA VAL A 223 -23.61 9.95 4.74
C VAL A 223 -24.03 8.53 4.31
N GLN A 224 -25.29 8.39 3.88
CA GLN A 224 -25.97 7.35 3.05
C GLN A 224 -25.75 5.83 3.28
N HIS A 225 -26.72 5.06 2.78
CA HIS A 225 -27.08 3.71 3.22
C HIS A 225 -26.38 2.59 2.41
N MET A 226 -25.39 1.91 3.00
CA MET A 226 -24.62 0.84 2.35
C MET A 226 -24.97 -0.59 2.80
N SER A 227 -26.12 -0.82 3.45
CA SER A 227 -26.46 -2.12 4.04
C SER A 227 -26.60 -3.29 3.06
N LEU A 228 -26.68 -3.02 1.75
CA LEU A 228 -26.68 -4.08 0.72
C LEU A 228 -25.27 -4.64 0.46
N VAL A 229 -24.23 -3.89 0.83
CA VAL A 229 -22.83 -4.20 0.50
C VAL A 229 -21.97 -4.37 1.75
N ASP A 230 -22.33 -3.67 2.83
CA ASP A 230 -21.63 -3.72 4.10
C ASP A 230 -22.17 -4.86 4.98
N ALA A 231 -21.27 -5.47 5.75
CA ALA A 231 -21.61 -6.52 6.69
C ALA A 231 -22.36 -5.97 7.92
N PHE A 232 -22.28 -4.65 8.14
CA PHE A 232 -23.05 -3.92 9.12
C PHE A 232 -24.41 -3.48 8.57
N ASP A 233 -25.49 -3.98 9.17
CA ASP A 233 -26.85 -3.58 8.81
C ASP A 233 -27.20 -2.21 9.39
N GLY A 234 -26.76 -1.16 8.68
CA GLY A 234 -27.05 0.22 9.07
C GLY A 234 -28.55 0.55 9.11
N SER A 235 -29.42 -0.23 8.46
CA SER A 235 -30.87 -0.02 8.47
C SER A 235 -31.46 -0.33 9.86
N LYS A 236 -31.08 -1.47 10.44
CA LYS A 236 -31.46 -1.91 11.78
C LYS A 236 -30.86 -1.04 12.88
N ALA A 237 -29.58 -0.68 12.74
CA ALA A 237 -28.89 0.16 13.71
C ALA A 237 -29.56 1.54 13.90
N ARG A 238 -30.12 2.13 12.83
CA ARG A 238 -30.87 3.41 12.90
C ARG A 238 -32.28 3.27 13.46
N GLN A 239 -32.87 2.08 13.38
CA GLN A 239 -34.14 1.76 14.01
C GLN A 239 -33.98 1.44 15.51
N GLY A 240 -32.75 1.48 16.03
CA GLY A 240 -32.43 1.13 17.40
C GLY A 240 -32.41 -0.39 17.64
N GLU A 241 -32.46 -1.19 16.57
CA GLU A 241 -32.38 -2.64 16.67
C GLU A 241 -30.92 -3.08 16.83
N PRO A 242 -30.62 -4.02 17.74
CA PRO A 242 -29.28 -4.55 17.91
C PRO A 242 -28.85 -5.29 16.63
N SER A 243 -27.73 -4.86 16.06
CA SER A 243 -27.08 -5.57 14.96
C SER A 243 -26.64 -6.95 15.45
N THR A 244 -26.99 -8.01 14.71
CA THR A 244 -26.54 -9.39 14.95
C THR A 244 -25.08 -9.63 14.54
N TYR A 245 -24.34 -8.58 14.15
CA TYR A 245 -22.96 -8.72 13.74
C TYR A 245 -22.10 -9.05 14.95
N VAL A 246 -21.74 -10.33 15.08
CA VAL A 246 -20.73 -10.77 16.03
C VAL A 246 -19.38 -10.31 15.47
N GLU A 247 -18.81 -9.28 16.10
CA GLU A 247 -17.55 -8.67 15.72
C GLU A 247 -16.42 -9.70 15.90
N ASN A 248 -16.12 -10.48 14.84
CA ASN A 248 -14.99 -11.40 14.85
C ASN A 248 -13.71 -10.62 14.54
N THR A 249 -13.21 -9.93 15.56
CA THR A 249 -12.03 -9.05 15.46
C THR A 249 -10.72 -9.81 15.23
N GLU A 250 -10.72 -11.13 15.43
CA GLU A 250 -9.52 -11.97 15.37
C GLU A 250 -8.95 -12.12 13.96
N ASP A 251 -9.79 -12.02 12.92
CA ASP A 251 -9.37 -12.09 11.51
C ASP A 251 -8.94 -10.74 10.93
N LEU A 252 -9.10 -9.65 11.69
CA LEU A 252 -8.89 -8.31 11.18
C LEU A 252 -7.41 -8.04 10.85
N LEU A 253 -7.22 -7.18 9.85
CA LEU A 253 -5.92 -6.69 9.46
C LEU A 253 -5.49 -5.60 10.44
N VAL A 254 -4.41 -5.88 11.17
CA VAL A 254 -3.73 -4.85 11.98
C VAL A 254 -2.74 -4.15 11.06
N VAL A 255 -3.06 -2.92 10.67
CA VAL A 255 -2.16 -2.04 9.94
C VAL A 255 -1.51 -1.11 10.96
N SER A 256 -0.19 -1.21 11.11
CA SER A 256 0.60 -0.31 11.96
C SER A 256 1.57 0.47 11.09
N PRO A 257 1.69 1.80 11.25
CA PRO A 257 2.68 2.57 10.53
C PRO A 257 4.09 2.13 10.98
N GLU A 258 4.96 1.84 10.03
CA GLU A 258 6.35 1.48 10.26
C GLU A 258 7.26 2.34 9.39
N ILE A 259 8.39 2.79 9.95
CA ILE A 259 9.42 3.53 9.21
C ILE A 259 10.43 2.50 8.69
N ASP A 260 10.13 1.95 7.51
CA ASP A 260 10.98 0.93 6.85
C ASP A 260 12.21 1.54 6.14
N GLY A 261 12.37 2.87 6.16
CA GLY A 261 13.53 3.54 5.55
C GLY A 261 13.68 3.36 4.03
N ARG A 262 12.68 2.78 3.35
CA ARG A 262 12.62 2.64 1.89
C ARG A 262 12.54 3.99 1.17
N PHE A 263 11.96 5.00 1.80
CA PHE A 263 11.93 6.36 1.28
C PHE A 263 12.56 7.31 2.30
N LYS A 264 13.85 7.59 2.16
CA LYS A 264 14.64 8.29 3.19
C LYS A 264 15.08 9.67 2.72
N ASP A 265 14.76 10.69 3.51
CA ASP A 265 15.31 12.05 3.39
C ASP A 265 16.60 12.16 4.21
N GLU A 266 17.73 12.28 3.53
CA GLU A 266 19.07 12.45 4.10
C GLU A 266 19.26 13.86 4.70
N GLY A 267 18.44 14.83 4.28
CA GLY A 267 18.51 16.21 4.76
C GLY A 267 17.88 16.43 6.12
N ARG A 268 17.08 15.47 6.61
CA ARG A 268 16.39 15.50 7.92
C ARG A 268 16.88 14.42 8.90
N ALA A 269 18.01 13.80 8.60
CA ALA A 269 18.65 12.79 9.44
C ALA A 269 19.28 13.40 10.70
#